data_AF-A0A9D1RRQ1-F1
#
_entry.id   AF-A0A9D1RRQ1-F1
#
_cell.length_a   1.000
_cell.length_b   1.000
_cell.length_c   1.000
_cell.angle_alpha   90.00
_cell.angle_beta   90.00
_cell.angle_gamma   90.00
#
_symmetry.space_group_name_H-M   'P 1'
#
loop_
_entity.id
_entity.type
_entity.pdbx_description
1 polymer ?
#
loop_
_entity_poly.entity_id
_entity_poly.type
_entity_poly.pdbx_seq_one_letter_code
_entity_poly.pdbx_strand_id
1 'polypeptide(L)'
;MKIRSALAIVGAGTLAFALGACSTSTESDEAATVVQTVTETVEAEAAEVDTEAVAAAPAEETEAPVEDLEIPSNLVGMNGQLAFEQLSDAGFTGVRPTSIDPGRAMPVLYNNWTVTSVEPGAGAVVPSDSTIILNMTKD
;
A
#
# COMPACT_ATOMS: atom_id res chain seq x y z
N MET A 1 41.13 -22.80 -29.08
CA MET A 1 42.57 -23.09 -28.81
C MET A 1 43.07 -22.03 -27.84
N LYS A 2 43.60 -22.47 -26.68
CA LYS A 2 44.41 -21.81 -25.60
C LYS A 2 44.66 -20.29 -25.73
N ILE A 3 44.63 -19.47 -24.66
CA ILE A 3 45.52 -19.40 -23.46
C ILE A 3 44.80 -18.44 -22.46
N ARG A 4 44.37 -18.81 -21.23
CA ARG A 4 45.04 -18.98 -19.90
C ARG A 4 45.74 -17.75 -19.27
N SER A 5 45.32 -17.47 -18.01
CA SER A 5 46.10 -16.89 -16.89
C SER A 5 46.35 -15.37 -16.90
N ALA A 6 46.45 -14.63 -15.79
CA ALA A 6 46.19 -14.80 -14.35
C ALA A 6 46.47 -13.43 -13.68
N LEU A 7 46.10 -13.31 -12.39
CA LEU A 7 46.86 -12.69 -11.29
C LEU A 7 46.20 -11.52 -10.54
N ALA A 8 46.14 -11.74 -9.23
CA ALA A 8 45.58 -10.94 -8.14
C ALA A 8 46.42 -9.71 -7.78
N ILE A 9 45.79 -8.72 -7.14
CA ILE A 9 46.46 -7.83 -6.17
C ILE A 9 45.62 -7.76 -4.90
N VAL A 10 46.29 -8.17 -3.83
CA VAL A 10 45.94 -8.10 -2.41
C VAL A 10 46.05 -6.63 -1.95
N GLY A 11 45.03 -6.14 -1.24
CA GLY A 11 45.07 -4.83 -0.58
C GLY A 11 44.57 -4.96 0.86
N ALA A 12 45.47 -5.35 1.77
CA ALA A 12 45.26 -5.32 3.21
C ALA A 12 45.56 -3.90 3.73
N GLY A 13 44.66 -3.36 4.56
CA GLY A 13 44.82 -2.04 5.19
C GLY A 13 43.99 -1.95 6.47
N THR A 14 44.52 -2.49 7.56
CA THR A 14 44.07 -2.33 8.95
C THR A 14 44.67 -1.07 9.60
N LEU A 15 43.85 -0.24 10.27
CA LEU A 15 44.09 0.56 11.50
C LEU A 15 42.94 1.61 11.60
N ALA A 16 42.34 1.99 12.73
CA ALA A 16 42.69 1.87 14.14
C ALA A 16 41.43 1.97 15.03
N PHE A 17 41.50 1.30 16.18
CA PHE A 17 40.63 1.39 17.34
C PHE A 17 40.68 2.79 17.97
N ALA A 18 39.52 3.36 18.33
CA ALA A 18 39.41 4.39 19.36
C ALA A 18 38.31 3.98 20.35
N LEU A 19 38.74 3.52 21.52
CA LEU A 19 37.90 3.20 22.68
C LEU A 19 37.44 4.51 23.32
N GLY A 20 36.14 4.81 23.23
CA GLY A 20 35.48 5.81 24.06
C GLY A 20 34.93 5.16 25.32
N ALA A 21 35.68 5.27 26.42
CA ALA A 21 35.26 4.85 27.75
C ALA A 21 34.81 6.05 28.59
N CYS A 22 33.87 5.78 29.49
CA CYS A 22 33.35 6.61 30.59
C CYS A 22 32.41 7.78 30.25
N SER A 23 31.11 7.55 30.45
CA SER A 23 30.53 7.90 31.74
C SER A 23 29.34 6.99 32.08
N THR A 24 29.50 6.31 33.20
CA THR A 24 28.39 5.69 33.93
C THR A 24 27.64 6.83 34.64
N SER A 25 26.33 6.89 34.48
CA SER A 25 25.45 7.58 35.40
C SER A 25 24.34 6.60 35.73
N THR A 26 24.49 6.01 36.91
CA THR A 26 23.47 5.32 37.68
C THR A 26 22.58 6.39 38.30
N GLU A 27 21.26 6.28 38.13
CA GLU A 27 20.20 6.51 39.13
C GLU A 27 18.86 6.33 38.41
N SER A 28 18.05 5.34 38.84
CA SER A 28 17.00 5.46 39.85
C SER A 28 15.80 6.23 39.29
N ASP A 29 14.80 5.49 38.83
CA ASP A 29 13.56 5.25 39.58
C ASP A 29 12.64 6.47 39.52
N GLU A 30 11.64 6.40 38.64
CA GLU A 30 10.25 6.51 39.06
C GLU A 30 9.35 6.21 37.86
N ALA A 31 8.67 5.07 37.93
CA ALA A 31 7.44 4.85 37.20
C ALA A 31 6.40 5.81 37.77
N ALA A 32 6.23 6.97 37.12
CA ALA A 32 5.18 7.92 37.45
C ALA A 32 3.81 7.24 37.30
N THR A 33 3.29 6.75 38.42
CA THR A 33 1.95 6.21 38.56
C THR A 33 1.01 7.39 38.60
N VAL A 34 0.45 7.75 37.45
CA VAL A 34 -0.58 8.78 37.36
C VAL A 34 -1.89 8.17 37.86
N VAL A 35 -2.24 8.50 39.11
CA VAL A 35 -3.55 8.24 39.70
C VAL A 35 -4.54 9.23 39.10
N GLN A 36 -5.23 8.84 38.01
CA GLN A 36 -6.40 9.60 37.56
C GLN A 36 -7.62 9.12 38.34
N THR A 37 -8.05 9.96 39.27
CA THR A 37 -9.33 9.87 39.97
C THR A 37 -10.48 9.88 38.98
N VAL A 38 -11.25 8.78 38.96
CA VAL A 38 -12.56 8.69 38.33
C VAL A 38 -13.55 9.47 39.21
N THR A 39 -13.97 10.64 38.75
CA THR A 39 -15.19 11.29 39.23
C THR A 39 -16.36 10.79 38.40
N GLU A 40 -17.13 9.88 38.99
CA GLU A 40 -18.46 9.52 38.52
C GLU A 40 -19.43 10.64 38.91
N THR A 41 -19.99 11.32 37.92
CA THR A 41 -21.14 12.19 38.09
C THR A 41 -22.31 11.56 37.35
N VAL A 42 -23.25 10.99 38.10
CA VAL A 42 -24.58 10.64 37.62
C VAL A 42 -25.48 11.85 37.79
N GLU A 43 -25.93 12.44 36.69
CA GLU A 43 -27.16 13.23 36.66
C GLU A 43 -27.98 12.83 35.45
N ALA A 44 -29.12 12.21 35.74
CA ALA A 44 -30.12 11.80 34.77
C ALA A 44 -31.12 12.94 34.60
N GLU A 45 -31.27 13.44 33.38
CA GLU A 45 -32.56 13.99 32.95
C GLU A 45 -32.82 13.58 31.50
N ALA A 46 -33.77 12.65 31.38
CA ALA A 46 -34.33 12.23 30.12
C ALA A 46 -35.27 13.33 29.61
N ALA A 47 -34.90 13.96 28.50
CA ALA A 47 -35.86 14.55 27.58
C ALA A 47 -35.93 13.61 26.37
N GLU A 48 -36.81 12.61 26.45
CA GLU A 48 -37.18 11.79 25.30
C GLU A 48 -37.97 12.67 24.33
N VAL A 49 -37.26 13.23 23.35
CA VAL A 49 -37.90 13.72 22.13
C VAL A 49 -38.30 12.47 21.36
N ASP A 50 -39.58 12.14 21.45
CA ASP A 50 -40.28 11.19 20.58
C ASP A 50 -40.15 11.70 19.13
N THR A 51 -39.03 11.33 18.50
CA THR A 51 -38.88 11.37 17.06
C THR A 51 -39.16 9.95 16.63
N GLU A 52 -40.40 9.70 16.23
CA GLU A 52 -40.80 8.53 15.48
C GLU A 52 -39.89 8.46 14.24
N ALA A 53 -38.80 7.71 14.38
CA ALA A 53 -37.91 7.39 13.29
C ALA A 53 -38.71 6.50 12.36
N VAL A 54 -39.36 7.12 11.37
CA VAL A 54 -39.84 6.42 10.19
C VAL A 54 -38.66 5.62 9.66
N ALA A 55 -38.70 4.31 9.87
CA ALA A 55 -37.71 3.39 9.34
C ALA A 55 -37.73 3.58 7.82
N ALA A 56 -36.73 4.29 7.30
CA ALA A 56 -36.51 4.37 5.88
C ALA A 56 -36.35 2.93 5.39
N ALA A 57 -37.29 2.48 4.55
CA ALA A 57 -37.16 1.22 3.86
C ALA A 57 -35.78 1.18 3.19
N PRO A 58 -35.06 0.04 3.25
CA PRO A 58 -33.74 -0.05 2.63
C PRO A 58 -33.89 0.34 1.17
N ALA A 59 -33.16 1.37 0.75
CA ALA A 59 -33.10 1.75 -0.65
C ALA A 59 -32.51 0.55 -1.41
N GLU A 60 -33.26 0.01 -2.36
CA GLU A 60 -32.72 -0.97 -3.30
C GLU A 60 -31.66 -0.26 -4.15
N GLU A 61 -30.40 -0.63 -3.93
CA GLU A 61 -29.26 -0.10 -4.67
C GLU A 61 -29.22 -0.83 -6.01
N THR A 62 -29.68 -0.16 -7.08
CA THR A 62 -29.60 -0.70 -8.44
C THR A 62 -28.13 -0.79 -8.84
N GLU A 63 -27.58 -2.00 -8.90
CA GLU A 63 -26.23 -2.25 -9.38
C GLU A 63 -26.08 -1.75 -10.83
N ALA A 64 -24.93 -1.12 -11.12
CA ALA A 64 -24.62 -0.67 -12.46
C ALA A 64 -24.52 -1.86 -13.43
N PRO A 65 -24.94 -1.72 -14.70
CA PRO A 65 -24.82 -2.79 -15.68
C PRO A 65 -23.34 -3.16 -15.91
N VAL A 66 -23.07 -4.47 -15.96
CA VAL A 66 -21.77 -5.02 -16.31
C VAL A 66 -21.66 -5.10 -17.83
N GLU A 67 -20.58 -4.55 -18.39
CA GLU A 67 -20.31 -4.49 -19.83
C GLU A 67 -19.03 -5.24 -20.17
N ASP A 68 -18.96 -5.90 -21.33
CA ASP A 68 -17.73 -6.51 -21.83
C ASP A 68 -16.83 -5.43 -22.46
N LEU A 69 -15.64 -5.24 -21.89
CA LEU A 69 -14.69 -4.19 -22.28
C LEU A 69 -13.34 -4.78 -22.66
N GLU A 70 -12.66 -4.16 -23.64
CA GLU A 70 -11.30 -4.54 -24.02
C GLU A 70 -10.25 -3.85 -23.13
N ILE A 71 -9.31 -4.62 -22.58
CA ILE A 71 -8.19 -4.08 -21.80
C ILE A 71 -7.23 -3.34 -22.75
N PRO A 72 -6.89 -2.05 -22.51
CA PRO A 72 -5.98 -1.31 -23.36
C PRO A 72 -4.61 -1.99 -23.54
N SER A 73 -4.05 -1.92 -24.74
CA SER A 73 -2.83 -2.64 -25.09
C SER A 73 -1.52 -1.94 -24.71
N ASN A 74 -1.59 -0.64 -24.42
CA ASN A 74 -0.42 0.23 -24.20
C ASN A 74 0.01 0.34 -22.73
N LEU A 75 -0.52 -0.49 -21.82
CA LEU A 75 -0.35 -0.32 -20.37
C LEU A 75 1.05 -0.66 -19.86
N VAL A 76 1.74 -1.64 -20.45
CA VAL A 76 3.08 -2.06 -20.00
C VAL A 76 4.10 -0.95 -20.28
N GLY A 77 4.91 -0.62 -19.28
CA GLY A 77 5.87 0.48 -19.32
C GLY A 77 5.28 1.85 -18.99
N MET A 78 3.95 1.97 -18.82
CA MET A 78 3.34 3.21 -18.37
C MET A 78 3.61 3.48 -16.89
N ASN A 79 3.54 4.75 -16.54
CA ASN A 79 3.41 5.16 -15.15
C ASN A 79 2.16 4.53 -14.51
N GLY A 80 2.28 4.03 -13.27
CA GLY A 80 1.23 3.28 -12.59
C GLY A 80 -0.06 4.08 -12.38
N GLN A 81 0.05 5.39 -12.12
CA GLN A 81 -1.12 6.26 -11.96
C GLN A 81 -1.89 6.39 -13.27
N LEU A 82 -1.19 6.66 -14.38
CA LEU A 82 -1.80 6.82 -15.69
C LEU A 82 -2.45 5.52 -16.18
N ALA A 83 -1.83 4.37 -15.91
CA ALA A 83 -2.41 3.07 -16.25
C ALA A 83 -3.68 2.77 -15.45
N PHE A 84 -3.68 3.10 -14.15
CA PHE A 84 -4.85 2.95 -13.29
C PHE A 84 -6.01 3.85 -13.75
N GLU A 85 -5.72 5.11 -14.05
CA GLU A 85 -6.70 6.07 -14.58
C GLU A 85 -7.24 5.60 -15.92
N GLN A 86 -6.38 5.18 -16.85
CA GLN A 86 -6.82 4.71 -18.17
C GLN A 86 -7.77 3.51 -18.07
N LEU A 87 -7.54 2.57 -17.16
CA LEU A 87 -8.46 1.46 -16.93
C LEU A 87 -9.77 1.90 -16.27
N SER A 88 -9.69 2.79 -15.28
CA SER A 88 -10.87 3.31 -14.58
C SER A 88 -11.77 4.13 -15.53
N ASP A 89 -11.16 4.97 -16.36
CA ASP A 89 -11.84 5.79 -17.38
C ASP A 89 -12.43 4.94 -18.50
N ALA A 90 -11.84 3.77 -18.78
CA ALA A 90 -12.41 2.79 -19.70
C ALA A 90 -13.65 2.08 -19.12
N GLY A 91 -13.92 2.21 -17.82
CA GLY A 91 -15.07 1.62 -17.15
C GLY A 91 -14.77 0.41 -16.28
N PHE A 92 -13.50 0.01 -16.15
CA PHE A 92 -13.13 -1.10 -15.27
C PHE A 92 -13.17 -0.68 -13.80
N THR A 93 -13.87 -1.47 -12.97
CA THR A 93 -14.01 -1.20 -11.53
C THR A 93 -13.15 -2.14 -10.66
N GLY A 94 -12.69 -3.26 -11.23
CA GLY A 94 -11.90 -4.28 -10.54
C GLY A 94 -10.38 -4.10 -10.62
N VAL A 95 -9.85 -2.89 -10.83
CA VAL A 95 -8.40 -2.67 -10.98
C VAL A 95 -7.65 -2.90 -9.65
N ARG A 96 -6.56 -3.67 -9.68
CA ARG A 96 -5.75 -4.07 -8.51
C ARG A 96 -4.25 -3.85 -8.77
N PRO A 97 -3.69 -2.73 -8.30
CA PRO A 97 -2.25 -2.50 -8.33
C PRO A 97 -1.51 -3.41 -7.36
N THR A 98 -0.43 -4.03 -7.84
CA THR A 98 0.41 -4.95 -7.07
C THR A 98 1.88 -4.65 -7.33
N SER A 99 2.74 -5.02 -6.37
CA SER A 99 4.19 -4.84 -6.53
C SER A 99 4.84 -6.18 -6.86
N ILE A 100 5.78 -6.15 -7.81
CA ILE A 100 6.67 -7.29 -8.10
C ILE A 100 8.01 -7.20 -7.37
N ASP A 101 8.26 -6.11 -6.64
CA ASP A 101 9.57 -5.85 -6.04
C ASP A 101 9.71 -6.53 -4.68
N PRO A 102 10.74 -7.36 -4.47
CA PRO A 102 11.00 -7.95 -3.16
C PRO A 102 11.31 -6.83 -2.14
N GLY A 103 10.55 -6.81 -1.05
CA GLY A 103 10.71 -5.82 0.02
C GLY A 103 9.86 -4.55 -0.15
N ARG A 104 9.10 -4.40 -1.24
CA ARG A 104 8.07 -3.36 -1.38
C ARG A 104 6.72 -4.05 -1.52
N ALA A 105 5.98 -4.14 -0.42
CA ALA A 105 4.78 -4.99 -0.36
C ALA A 105 3.65 -4.54 -1.32
N MET A 106 3.46 -3.23 -1.49
CA MET A 106 2.36 -2.70 -2.30
C MET A 106 2.66 -1.29 -2.84
N PRO A 107 2.19 -0.95 -4.05
CA PRO A 107 2.16 0.43 -4.52
C PRO A 107 1.20 1.29 -3.68
N VAL A 108 1.69 2.30 -2.97
CA VAL A 108 0.84 3.26 -2.23
C VAL A 108 0.63 4.56 -3.00
N LEU A 109 1.66 5.00 -3.73
CA LEU A 109 1.66 6.20 -4.56
C LEU A 109 1.95 5.79 -5.99
N TYR A 110 0.92 5.43 -6.77
CA TYR A 110 1.06 4.79 -8.10
C TYR A 110 1.88 5.61 -9.09
N ASN A 111 1.91 6.93 -8.92
CA ASN A 111 2.70 7.85 -9.74
C ASN A 111 4.21 7.64 -9.63
N ASN A 112 4.69 6.91 -8.62
CA ASN A 112 6.09 6.55 -8.48
C ASN A 112 6.43 5.18 -9.09
N TRP A 113 5.47 4.48 -9.69
CA TRP A 113 5.65 3.10 -10.15
C TRP A 113 5.51 3.01 -11.66
N THR A 114 6.03 1.91 -12.22
CA THR A 114 5.92 1.57 -13.64
C THR A 114 5.28 0.20 -13.77
N VAL A 115 4.29 0.08 -14.66
CA VAL A 115 3.62 -1.19 -14.96
C VAL A 115 4.55 -2.14 -15.69
N THR A 116 4.65 -3.38 -15.23
CA THR A 116 5.47 -4.43 -15.84
C THR A 116 4.65 -5.51 -16.52
N SER A 117 3.45 -5.81 -16.00
CA SER A 117 2.50 -6.72 -16.64
C SER A 117 1.06 -6.43 -16.20
N VAL A 118 0.11 -6.92 -16.99
CA VAL A 118 -1.33 -6.83 -16.71
C VAL A 118 -1.96 -8.20 -16.86
N GLU A 119 -2.83 -8.59 -15.93
CA GLU A 119 -3.56 -9.86 -15.96
C GLU A 119 -5.04 -9.63 -15.63
N PRO A 120 -6.00 -10.02 -16.48
CA PRO A 120 -5.84 -10.58 -17.82
C PRO A 120 -5.04 -9.68 -18.77
N GLY A 121 -4.41 -10.30 -19.77
CA GLY A 121 -3.47 -9.60 -20.65
C GLY A 121 -4.09 -8.46 -21.45
N ALA A 122 -3.26 -7.48 -21.83
CA ALA A 122 -3.61 -6.42 -22.76
C ALA A 122 -4.31 -6.97 -24.03
N GLY A 123 -5.40 -6.32 -24.45
CA GLY A 123 -6.26 -6.72 -25.57
C GLY A 123 -7.28 -7.82 -25.25
N ALA A 124 -7.31 -8.34 -24.02
CA ALA A 124 -8.38 -9.26 -23.61
C ALA A 124 -9.70 -8.51 -23.45
N VAL A 125 -10.81 -9.14 -23.86
CA VAL A 125 -12.17 -8.66 -23.60
C VAL A 125 -12.68 -9.34 -22.34
N VAL A 126 -13.02 -8.55 -21.32
CA VAL A 126 -13.48 -9.03 -20.01
C VAL A 126 -14.61 -8.16 -19.47
N PRO A 127 -15.49 -8.69 -18.60
CA PRO A 127 -16.52 -7.91 -17.91
C PRO A 127 -15.94 -6.70 -17.15
N SER A 128 -16.65 -5.58 -17.10
CA SER A 128 -16.22 -4.30 -16.50
C SER A 128 -15.94 -4.38 -14.99
N ASP A 129 -16.51 -5.37 -14.31
CA ASP A 129 -16.28 -5.69 -12.89
C ASP A 129 -15.16 -6.73 -12.66
N SER A 130 -14.55 -7.22 -13.74
CA SER A 130 -13.46 -8.19 -13.66
C SER A 130 -12.27 -7.64 -12.89
N THR A 131 -11.64 -8.51 -12.11
CA THR A 131 -10.38 -8.16 -11.46
C THR A 131 -9.26 -8.06 -12.49
N ILE A 132 -8.63 -6.89 -12.57
CA ILE A 132 -7.47 -6.63 -13.42
C ILE A 132 -6.27 -6.35 -12.53
N ILE A 133 -5.29 -7.24 -12.52
CA ILE A 133 -4.04 -7.11 -11.78
C ILE A 133 -3.06 -6.26 -12.61
N LEU A 134 -2.67 -5.11 -12.05
CA LEU A 134 -1.58 -4.28 -12.56
C LEU A 134 -0.34 -4.59 -11.74
N ASN A 135 0.56 -5.41 -12.28
CA ASN A 135 1.87 -5.67 -11.67
C ASN A 135 2.78 -4.48 -11.96
N MET A 136 3.43 -3.94 -10.92
CA MET A 136 4.26 -2.75 -11.01
C MET A 136 5.61 -2.93 -10.30
N THR A 137 6.62 -2.25 -10.82
CA THR A 137 7.94 -2.09 -10.20
C THR A 137 8.22 -0.62 -9.90
N LYS A 138 9.14 -0.39 -8.99
CA LYS A 138 9.66 0.92 -8.65
C LYS A 138 11.15 0.80 -8.44
N ASP A 139 11.90 1.65 -9.11
CA ASP A 139 13.35 1.80 -8.87
C ASP A 139 13.63 2.42 -7.48
#